data_AF-A0A7K2YK43-F1
#
_entry.id   AF-A0A7K2YK43-F1
#
_cell.length_a   1.000
_cell.length_b   1.000
_cell.length_c   1.000
_cell.angle_alpha   90.00
_cell.angle_beta   90.00
_cell.angle_gamma   90.00
#
_symmetry.space_group_name_H-M   'P 1'
#
loop_
_entity.id
_entity.type
_entity.pdbx_description
1 polymer ?
#
loop_
_entity_poly.entity_id
_entity_poly.type
_entity_poly.pdbx_seq_one_letter_code
_entity_poly.pdbx_strand_id
1 'polypeptide(L)' 'MTVDRLPTPEEVAELLYFVRVIADRELAARVDGDEGTARYPEGLFVTLGNAGLLGLPVSFGCGGGGLP' A
#
# COMPACT_ATOMS: atom_id res chain seq x y z
N MET A 1 -4.15 -14.57 -2.98
CA MET A 1 -4.37 -15.50 -1.84
C MET A 1 -4.73 -14.68 -0.62
N THR A 2 -5.84 -14.99 0.06
CA THR A 2 -6.21 -14.31 1.31
C THR A 2 -5.51 -14.97 2.49
N VAL A 3 -4.76 -14.17 3.26
CA VAL A 3 -4.12 -14.62 4.50
C VAL A 3 -5.04 -14.27 5.66
N ASP A 4 -5.33 -15.27 6.50
CA ASP A 4 -6.01 -15.07 7.77
C ASP A 4 -5.07 -14.41 8.77
N ARG A 5 -5.54 -13.34 9.42
CA ARG A 5 -4.72 -12.51 10.30
C ARG A 5 -5.32 -12.56 11.70
N LEU A 6 -4.45 -12.41 12.70
CA LEU A 6 -4.89 -12.25 14.08
C LEU A 6 -5.93 -11.11 14.17
N PRO A 7 -6.91 -11.22 15.09
CA PRO A 7 -7.91 -10.17 15.27
C PRO A 7 -7.24 -8.81 15.45
N THR A 8 -7.59 -7.86 14.59
CA THR A 8 -7.09 -6.50 14.61
C THR A 8 -8.26 -5.53 14.79
N PRO A 9 -8.01 -4.31 15.30
CA PRO A 9 -9.03 -3.26 15.32
C PRO A 9 -9.65 -3.07 13.94
N GLU A 10 -10.94 -2.71 13.89
CA GLU A 10 -11.69 -2.54 12.63
C GLU A 10 -10.99 -1.59 11.66
N GLU A 11 -10.45 -0.48 12.17
CA GLU A 11 -9.67 0.49 11.38
C GLU A 11 -8.45 -0.13 10.71
N VAL A 12 -7.78 -1.09 11.37
CA VAL A 12 -6.63 -1.81 10.81
C VAL A 12 -7.10 -2.82 9.76
N ALA A 13 -8.24 -3.47 9.97
CA ALA A 13 -8.82 -4.37 8.98
C ALA A 13 -9.22 -3.61 7.70
N GLU A 14 -9.82 -2.43 7.84
CA GLU A 14 -10.17 -1.54 6.72
C GLU A 14 -8.93 -1.03 5.99
N LEU A 15 -7.89 -0.61 6.72
CA LEU A 15 -6.60 -0.25 6.11
C LEU A 15 -6.01 -1.41 5.31
N LEU A 16 -6.04 -2.61 5.86
CA LEU A 16 -5.53 -3.80 5.20
C LEU A 16 -6.34 -4.16 3.95
N TYR A 17 -7.65 -3.94 3.96
CA TYR A 17 -8.50 -4.06 2.78
C TYR A 17 -8.11 -3.02 1.72
N PHE A 18 -7.99 -1.75 2.13
CA PHE A 18 -7.58 -0.65 1.25
C PHE A 18 -6.22 -0.90 0.58
N VAL A 19 -5.22 -1.36 1.34
CA VAL A 19 -3.90 -1.73 0.80
C VAL A 19 -3.99 -2.83 -0.24
N ARG A 20 -4.83 -3.85 -0.01
CA ARG A 20 -5.05 -4.93 -1.00
C ARG A 20 -5.67 -4.38 -2.29
N VAL A 21 -6.67 -3.52 -2.19
CA VAL A 21 -7.32 -2.90 -3.35
C VAL A 21 -6.31 -2.08 -4.16
N ILE A 22 -5.45 -1.30 -3.51
CA ILE A 22 -4.39 -0.55 -4.21
C ILE A 22 -3.40 -1.51 -4.85
N ALA A 23 -2.96 -2.56 -4.16
CA ALA A 23 -2.01 -3.52 -4.71
C ALA A 23 -2.55 -4.22 -5.95
N ASP A 24 -3.82 -4.65 -5.92
CA ASP A 24 -4.46 -5.32 -7.05
C ASP A 24 -4.63 -4.37 -8.25
N ARG A 25 -4.98 -3.10 -8.02
CA ARG A 25 -5.18 -2.12 -9.09
C ARG A 25 -3.89 -1.56 -9.65
N GLU A 26 -2.96 -1.20 -8.78
CA GLU A 26 -1.78 -0.43 -9.15
C GLU A 26 -0.56 -1.32 -9.36
N LEU A 27 -0.35 -2.39 -8.59
CA LEU A 27 0.86 -3.22 -8.70
C LEU A 27 0.63 -4.42 -9.61
N ALA A 28 -0.40 -5.22 -9.33
CA ALA A 28 -0.65 -6.47 -10.04
C ALA A 28 -0.91 -6.25 -11.55
N ALA A 29 -1.48 -5.11 -11.92
CA ALA A 29 -1.75 -4.78 -13.32
C ALA A 29 -0.49 -4.54 -14.19
N ARG A 30 0.66 -4.21 -13.58
CA ARG A 30 1.87 -3.80 -14.34
C ARG A 30 3.13 -4.62 -14.05
N VAL A 31 3.18 -5.34 -12.92
CA VAL A 31 4.40 -6.00 -12.41
C VAL A 31 5.08 -6.91 -13.44
N ASP A 32 4.33 -7.78 -14.11
CA ASP A 32 4.89 -8.72 -15.09
C ASP A 32 5.57 -8.00 -16.27
N GLY A 33 4.98 -6.88 -16.72
CA GLY A 33 5.49 -6.09 -17.83
C GLY A 33 6.69 -5.24 -17.47
N ASP A 34 6.66 -4.61 -16.29
CA ASP A 34 7.75 -3.75 -15.82
C ASP A 34 8.98 -4.59 -15.43
N GLU A 35 8.81 -5.72 -14.75
CA GLU A 35 9.90 -6.65 -14.44
C GLU A 35 10.48 -7.30 -15.71
N GLY A 36 9.61 -7.75 -16.63
CA GLY A 36 10.03 -8.36 -17.89
C GLY A 36 10.81 -7.42 -18.81
N THR A 37 10.70 -6.10 -18.61
CA THR A 37 11.40 -5.08 -19.40
C THR A 37 12.41 -4.27 -18.59
N ALA A 38 12.66 -4.64 -17.32
CA ALA A 38 13.51 -3.93 -16.37
C ALA A 38 13.21 -2.41 -16.32
N ARG A 39 11.93 -2.05 -16.33
CA ARG A 39 11.46 -0.66 -16.34
C ARG A 39 11.19 -0.17 -14.93
N TYR A 40 11.54 1.10 -14.67
CA TYR A 40 11.10 1.78 -13.47
C TYR A 40 9.58 2.08 -13.52
N PRO A 41 8.81 1.74 -12.48
CA PRO A 41 7.35 1.94 -12.47
C PRO A 41 7.01 3.41 -12.20
N GLU A 42 7.05 4.21 -13.26
CA GLU A 42 6.81 5.65 -13.19
C GLU A 42 5.42 5.96 -12.61
N GLY A 43 5.36 6.93 -11.69
CA GLY A 43 4.13 7.34 -11.00
C GLY A 43 3.66 6.42 -9.87
N LEU A 44 4.14 5.17 -9.76
CA LEU A 44 3.66 4.22 -8.74
C LEU A 44 3.90 4.74 -7.32
N PHE A 45 5.10 5.25 -7.02
CA PHE A 45 5.42 5.81 -5.71
C PHE A 45 4.62 7.07 -5.39
N VAL A 46 4.27 7.87 -6.41
CA VAL A 46 3.39 9.04 -6.23
C VAL A 46 1.99 8.58 -5.83
N THR A 47 1.45 7.55 -6.49
CA THR A 47 0.16 6.96 -6.13
C THR A 47 0.16 6.42 -4.69
N LEU A 48 1.19 5.67 -4.30
CA LEU A 48 1.33 5.15 -2.94
C LEU A 48 1.49 6.25 -1.88
N GLY A 49 2.23 7.31 -2.21
CA GLY A 49 2.39 8.48 -1.35
C GLY A 49 1.09 9.24 -1.14
N ASN A 50 0.34 9.47 -2.21
CA ASN A 50 -0.98 10.11 -2.15
C ASN A 50 -2.01 9.29 -1.37
N ALA A 51 -1.86 7.95 -1.35
CA ALA A 51 -2.66 7.05 -0.54
C ALA A 51 -2.22 6.98 0.94
N GLY A 52 -1.17 7.72 1.34
CA GLY A 52 -0.65 7.74 2.71
C GLY A 52 0.15 6.50 3.12
N LEU A 53 0.40 5.58 2.19
CA LEU A 53 1.00 4.28 2.49
C LEU A 53 2.52 4.34 2.76
N LEU A 54 3.18 5.45 2.37
CA LEU A 54 4.62 5.65 2.55
C LEU A 54 4.98 6.28 3.92
N GLY A 55 4.00 6.67 4.73
CA GLY A 55 4.18 7.34 6.01
C GLY A 55 3.50 6.65 7.19
N LEU A 56 3.10 5.39 7.05
CA LEU A 56 2.29 4.66 8.04
C LEU A 56 2.88 4.66 9.48
N PRO A 57 4.17 4.34 9.70
CA PRO A 57 4.75 4.34 11.05
C PRO A 57 5.18 5.74 11.52
N VAL A 58 5.15 6.74 10.64
CA VAL A 58 5.56 8.10 10.97
C VAL A 58 4.47 8.74 11.84
N SER A 59 4.86 9.54 12.83
CA SER A 59 3.90 10.17 13.75
C SER A 59 2.98 11.17 13.04
N PHE A 60 1.78 11.37 13.59
CA PHE A 60 0.83 12.37 13.09
C PHE A 60 1.41 13.79 13.08
N GLY A 61 2.25 14.15 14.06
CA GLY A 61 2.90 15.46 14.13
C GLY A 61 3.87 15.74 12.97
N CYS A 62 4.30 14.70 12.26
CA CYS A 62 5.12 14.78 11.06
C CYS A 62 4.33 14.47 9.77
N GLY A 63 2.99 14.39 9.85
CA GLY A 63 2.12 14.08 8.71
C GLY A 63 2.01 12.60 8.36
N GLY A 64 2.41 11.70 9.27
CA GLY A 64 2.30 10.24 9.10
C GLY A 64 1.03 9.63 9.69
N GLY A 65 0.87 8.31 9.52
CA GLY A 65 -0.30 7.55 9.94
C GLY A 65 -0.33 7.15 11.43
N GLY A 66 0.78 7.34 12.15
CA GLY A 66 0.88 7.05 13.58
C GLY A 66 0.59 5.60 13.96
N LEU A 67 0.75 4.66 13.04
CA LEU A 67 0.51 3.24 13.30
C LEU A 67 1.67 2.66 14.12
N PRO A 68 1.36 1.88 15.17
CA PRO A 68 2.37 1.17 15.97
C PRO A 68 2.99 -0.02 15.23
#